data_AF-A0A7V3NVA9-F1
#
_entry.id   AF-A0A7V3NVA9-F1
#
_cell.length_a   1.000
_cell.length_b   1.000
_cell.length_c   1.000
_cell.angle_alpha   90.00
_cell.angle_beta   90.00
_cell.angle_gamma   90.00
#
_symmetry.space_group_name_H-M   'P 1'
#
loop_
_entity.id
_entity.type
_entity.pdbx_description
1 polymer ?
#
loop_
_entity_poly.entity_id
_entity_poly.type
_entity_poly.pdbx_seq_one_letter_code
_entity_poly.pdbx_strand_id
1 'polypeptide(L)'
;MKKSGLGDSPLFLPPKDKNEVVNPPLPILPDEVQGVEKITKTEKQKPKQPSSGDTTTPRHRDTTIPRYQDTIFEQVRKAVKELGKEAATHRFTQEEKRAITDIIYTYKNNGIKTSENEVARISVNFIIEDYRENGENSILHKVLKALNE
;
A
#
# COMPACT_ATOMS: atom_id res chain seq x y z
N MET A 1 -14.43 61.22 -10.10
CA MET A 1 -13.71 59.92 -10.17
C MET A 1 -13.98 59.16 -8.88
N LYS A 2 -14.81 58.11 -8.91
CA LYS A 2 -15.14 57.30 -7.72
C LYS A 2 -14.20 56.09 -7.68
N LYS A 3 -13.42 55.96 -6.61
CA LYS A 3 -12.56 54.81 -6.33
C LYS A 3 -13.46 53.67 -5.81
N SER A 4 -13.73 52.66 -6.62
CA SER A 4 -14.24 51.37 -6.14
C SER A 4 -13.08 50.39 -6.20
N GLY A 5 -12.34 50.33 -5.09
CA GLY A 5 -11.29 49.35 -4.89
C GLY A 5 -11.90 48.00 -4.52
N LEU A 6 -11.16 46.93 -4.79
CA LEU A 6 -11.43 45.52 -4.53
C LEU A 6 -11.82 45.15 -3.07
N GLY A 7 -11.93 46.13 -2.18
CA GLY A 7 -12.14 45.96 -0.74
C GLY A 7 -13.59 45.72 -0.31
N ASP A 8 -14.58 46.00 -1.15
CA ASP A 8 -16.01 45.84 -0.81
C ASP A 8 -16.57 44.45 -1.20
N SER A 9 -15.69 43.46 -1.40
CA SER A 9 -16.12 42.11 -1.79
C SER A 9 -16.65 41.33 -0.57
N PRO A 10 -17.85 40.71 -0.66
CA PRO A 10 -18.47 39.97 0.45
C PRO A 10 -17.67 38.72 0.87
N LEU A 11 -16.62 38.36 0.12
CA LEU A 11 -15.67 37.28 0.44
C LEU A 11 -14.77 37.60 1.65
N PHE A 12 -14.59 38.87 2.02
CA PHE A 12 -13.72 39.27 3.14
C PHE A 12 -14.48 39.53 4.44
N LEU A 13 -15.75 39.09 4.55
CA LEU A 13 -16.49 39.17 5.79
C LEU A 13 -15.95 38.13 6.79
N PRO A 14 -15.59 38.52 8.03
CA PRO A 14 -15.19 37.57 9.05
C PRO A 14 -16.38 36.66 9.41
N PRO A 15 -16.15 35.36 9.65
CA PRO A 15 -17.20 34.44 10.05
C PRO A 15 -17.79 34.89 11.39
N LYS A 16 -19.12 35.05 11.45
CA LYS A 16 -19.84 35.32 12.70
C LYS A 16 -19.84 34.04 13.55
N ASP A 17 -19.14 34.10 14.68
CA ASP A 17 -19.19 33.10 15.73
C ASP A 17 -20.64 32.78 16.12
N LYS A 18 -20.98 31.50 16.03
CA LYS A 18 -22.10 30.91 16.78
C LYS A 18 -21.57 29.66 17.46
N ASN A 19 -21.22 29.85 18.73
CA ASN A 19 -21.15 28.79 19.72
C ASN A 19 -22.52 28.11 19.82
N GLU A 20 -22.65 26.90 19.28
CA GLU A 20 -23.64 25.93 19.75
C GLU A 20 -22.90 24.63 20.06
N VAL A 21 -22.61 24.47 21.35
CA VAL A 21 -22.13 23.22 21.94
C VAL A 21 -23.30 22.24 21.94
N VAL A 22 -23.35 21.36 20.95
CA VAL A 22 -24.26 20.20 20.93
C VAL A 22 -23.52 19.02 21.54
N ASN A 23 -23.80 18.73 22.82
CA ASN A 23 -23.36 17.50 23.47
C ASN A 23 -24.21 16.32 22.94
N PRO A 24 -23.60 15.21 22.48
CA PRO A 24 -24.34 13.98 22.19
C PRO A 24 -24.65 13.20 23.49
N PRO A 25 -25.84 12.58 23.63
CA PRO A 25 -26.14 11.74 24.78
C PRO A 25 -25.43 10.38 24.69
N LEU A 26 -24.87 9.95 25.83
CA LEU A 26 -24.21 8.65 26.03
C LEU A 26 -25.20 7.47 25.89
N PRO A 27 -24.81 6.33 25.29
CA PRO A 27 -25.60 5.10 25.31
C PRO A 27 -25.49 4.36 26.65
N ILE A 28 -26.64 3.95 27.17
CA ILE A 28 -26.82 3.10 28.36
C ILE A 28 -26.63 1.63 27.95
N LEU A 29 -25.72 0.91 28.61
CA LEU A 29 -25.65 -0.55 28.63
C LEU A 29 -26.52 -1.09 29.77
N PRO A 30 -27.20 -2.22 29.59
CA PRO A 30 -27.18 -3.24 30.65
C PRO A 30 -27.01 -4.69 30.16
N ASP A 31 -26.06 -5.35 30.83
CA ASP A 31 -26.07 -6.67 31.47
C ASP A 31 -26.25 -7.99 30.68
N GLU A 32 -25.14 -8.74 30.70
CA GLU A 32 -25.07 -10.20 30.88
C GLU A 32 -25.98 -10.71 32.00
N VAL A 33 -26.80 -11.75 31.74
CA VAL A 33 -26.92 -12.89 32.67
C VAL A 33 -27.22 -14.20 31.93
N GLN A 34 -26.59 -15.25 32.45
CA GLN A 34 -26.51 -16.65 32.06
C GLN A 34 -27.83 -17.43 32.17
N GLY A 35 -27.91 -18.56 31.45
CA GLY A 35 -28.91 -19.60 31.69
C GLY A 35 -28.57 -20.92 30.97
N VAL A 36 -28.24 -21.94 31.76
CA VAL A 36 -27.74 -23.28 31.42
C VAL A 36 -28.90 -24.28 31.20
N GLU A 37 -28.66 -25.38 30.44
CA GLU A 37 -29.14 -26.78 30.59
C GLU A 37 -29.37 -27.45 29.19
N LYS A 38 -29.11 -28.71 28.85
CA LYS A 38 -28.61 -29.94 29.52
C LYS A 38 -28.21 -30.99 28.43
N ILE A 39 -27.04 -31.59 28.61
CA ILE A 39 -26.65 -33.02 28.52
C ILE A 39 -27.26 -33.93 27.41
N THR A 40 -26.38 -34.58 26.62
CA THR A 40 -26.45 -36.05 26.38
C THR A 40 -25.05 -36.64 26.17
N LYS A 41 -24.70 -37.64 26.99
CA LYS A 41 -23.50 -38.49 26.91
C LYS A 41 -23.76 -39.67 25.98
N THR A 42 -22.81 -40.11 25.14
CA THR A 42 -22.56 -41.56 24.94
C THR A 42 -21.11 -41.86 24.50
N GLU A 43 -20.44 -42.61 25.37
CA GLU A 43 -19.40 -43.65 25.26
C GLU A 43 -18.22 -43.60 24.28
N LYS A 44 -17.03 -43.72 24.90
CA LYS A 44 -15.75 -44.15 24.33
C LYS A 44 -15.73 -45.67 24.14
N GLN A 45 -15.30 -46.14 22.97
CA GLN A 45 -14.52 -47.39 22.86
C GLN A 45 -13.46 -47.27 21.73
N LYS A 46 -12.23 -47.66 22.06
CA LYS A 46 -11.07 -47.95 21.19
C LYS A 46 -10.44 -49.25 21.75
N PRO A 47 -9.53 -49.97 21.07
CA PRO A 47 -9.04 -49.85 19.69
C PRO A 47 -8.92 -51.22 18.94
N LYS A 48 -8.82 -51.23 17.60
CA LYS A 48 -8.11 -52.27 16.84
C LYS A 48 -7.42 -51.66 15.61
N GLN A 49 -6.10 -51.78 15.57
CA GLN A 49 -5.25 -51.52 14.40
C GLN A 49 -5.48 -52.59 13.32
N PRO A 50 -5.27 -52.22 12.04
CA PRO A 50 -4.29 -52.96 11.25
C PRO A 50 -3.29 -52.06 10.50
N SER A 51 -2.03 -52.46 10.66
CA SER A 51 -0.86 -52.42 9.78
C SER A 51 -0.94 -51.80 8.37
N SER A 52 0.03 -50.91 8.12
CA SER A 52 0.83 -50.73 6.90
C SER A 52 0.14 -50.31 5.60
N GLY A 53 -0.05 -49.00 5.47
CA GLY A 53 -0.10 -48.31 4.18
C GLY A 53 0.73 -47.04 4.30
N ASP A 54 1.87 -47.00 3.63
CA ASP A 54 2.76 -45.84 3.51
C ASP A 54 2.00 -44.70 2.83
N THR A 55 1.25 -43.94 3.64
CA THR A 55 0.57 -42.73 3.19
C THR A 55 1.59 -41.61 3.35
N THR A 56 2.38 -41.40 2.31
CA THR A 56 3.13 -40.15 2.15
C THR A 56 2.11 -39.03 2.02
N THR A 57 1.74 -38.41 3.14
CA THR A 57 0.95 -37.19 3.14
C THR A 57 1.70 -36.18 2.28
N PRO A 58 1.14 -35.70 1.16
CA PRO A 58 1.80 -34.70 0.36
C PRO A 58 1.97 -33.46 1.25
N ARG A 59 3.22 -33.18 1.65
CA ARG A 59 3.57 -31.92 2.27
C ARG A 59 3.20 -30.85 1.26
N HIS A 60 2.12 -30.13 1.53
CA HIS A 60 1.83 -28.87 0.88
C HIS A 60 3.13 -28.06 0.93
N ARG A 61 3.80 -27.93 -0.22
CA ARG A 61 4.82 -26.90 -0.39
C ARG A 61 4.03 -25.61 -0.33
N ASP A 62 3.99 -25.03 0.86
CA ASP A 62 3.68 -23.62 1.05
C ASP A 62 4.39 -22.87 -0.07
N THR A 63 3.61 -22.13 -0.84
CA THR A 63 4.07 -21.33 -1.96
C THR A 63 5.26 -20.52 -1.49
N THR A 64 6.46 -20.94 -1.90
CA THR A 64 7.68 -20.24 -1.54
C THR A 64 7.60 -18.92 -2.28
N ILE A 65 7.21 -17.85 -1.57
CA ILE A 65 7.19 -16.50 -2.13
C ILE A 65 8.59 -16.25 -2.69
N PRO A 66 8.72 -15.86 -3.98
CA PRO A 66 10.02 -15.64 -4.58
C PRO A 66 10.76 -14.55 -3.78
N ARG A 67 11.84 -14.94 -3.08
CA ARG A 67 12.64 -14.02 -2.25
C ARG A 67 13.15 -12.80 -3.00
N TYR A 68 13.25 -12.91 -4.33
CA TYR A 68 13.63 -11.86 -5.27
C TYR A 68 12.83 -10.54 -5.09
N GLN A 69 11.50 -10.66 -4.93
CA GLN A 69 10.67 -9.46 -4.80
C GLN A 69 10.90 -8.77 -3.44
N ASP A 70 11.11 -9.55 -2.39
CA ASP A 70 11.37 -9.04 -1.05
C ASP A 70 12.77 -8.39 -0.97
N THR A 71 13.77 -8.96 -1.64
CA THR A 71 15.14 -8.42 -1.66
C THR A 71 15.21 -7.08 -2.39
N ILE A 72 14.60 -6.98 -3.57
CA ILE A 72 14.58 -5.71 -4.32
C ILE A 72 13.74 -4.66 -3.61
N PHE A 73 12.61 -5.05 -3.02
CA PHE A 73 11.78 -4.13 -2.25
C PHE A 73 12.59 -3.45 -1.13
N GLU A 74 13.32 -4.21 -0.31
CA GLU A 74 14.10 -3.64 0.78
C GLU A 74 15.28 -2.79 0.30
N GLN A 75 15.93 -3.18 -0.80
CA GLN A 75 17.02 -2.39 -1.41
C GLN A 75 16.50 -1.04 -1.93
N VAL A 76 15.41 -1.03 -2.69
CA VAL A 76 14.78 0.18 -3.20
C VAL A 76 14.29 1.07 -2.06
N ARG A 77 13.66 0.48 -1.04
CA ARG A 77 13.20 1.20 0.17
C ARG A 77 14.36 1.88 0.89
N LYS A 78 15.51 1.21 1.01
CA LYS A 78 16.70 1.81 1.63
C LYS A 78 17.23 2.97 0.79
N ALA A 79 17.37 2.78 -0.52
CA ALA A 79 17.91 3.80 -1.42
C ALA A 79 17.05 5.07 -1.47
N VAL A 80 15.72 4.95 -1.53
CA VAL A 80 14.81 6.10 -1.62
C VAL A 80 14.78 6.94 -0.34
N LYS A 81 15.03 6.32 0.82
CA LYS A 81 15.16 7.04 2.10
C LYS A 81 16.39 7.94 2.19
N GLU A 82 17.46 7.62 1.46
CA GLU A 82 18.65 8.46 1.41
C GLU A 82 18.37 9.74 0.63
N LEU A 83 18.82 10.89 1.13
CA LEU A 83 18.59 12.19 0.48
C LEU A 83 19.44 12.31 -0.79
N GLY A 84 18.78 12.43 -1.94
CA GLY A 84 19.44 12.73 -3.21
C GLY A 84 19.93 14.18 -3.25
N LYS A 85 21.18 14.39 -3.69
CA LYS A 85 21.80 15.72 -3.83
C LYS A 85 21.94 16.16 -5.29
N GLU A 86 21.74 15.24 -6.22
CA GLU A 86 21.90 15.47 -7.65
C GLU A 86 20.54 15.80 -8.27
N ALA A 87 20.47 16.96 -8.93
CA ALA A 87 19.29 17.34 -9.69
C ALA A 87 19.27 16.59 -11.01
N ALA A 88 18.13 15.98 -11.35
CA ALA A 88 17.90 15.35 -12.64
C ALA A 88 16.63 15.92 -13.27
N THR A 89 16.67 16.21 -14.57
CA THR A 89 15.50 16.62 -15.34
C THR A 89 15.22 15.55 -16.39
N HIS A 90 14.01 15.00 -16.37
CA HIS A 90 13.56 13.98 -17.32
C HIS A 90 12.39 14.54 -18.13
N ARG A 91 12.33 14.14 -19.41
CA ARG A 91 11.20 14.48 -20.28
C ARG A 91 10.21 13.33 -20.21
N PHE A 92 9.02 13.62 -19.71
CA PHE A 92 7.88 12.71 -19.75
C PHE A 92 6.92 13.13 -20.86
N THR A 93 6.34 12.14 -21.52
CA THR A 93 5.13 12.30 -22.33
C THR A 93 3.94 12.72 -21.46
N GLN A 94 2.86 13.18 -22.10
CA GLN A 94 1.66 13.58 -21.37
C GLN A 94 1.01 12.37 -20.67
N GLU A 95 1.03 11.21 -21.31
CA GLU A 95 0.50 9.95 -20.81
C GLU A 95 1.25 9.48 -19.57
N GLU A 96 2.58 9.50 -19.61
CA GLU A 96 3.43 9.14 -18.45
C GLU A 96 3.18 10.10 -17.28
N LYS A 97 3.12 11.40 -17.55
CA LYS A 97 2.86 12.41 -16.51
C LYS A 97 1.50 12.22 -15.85
N ARG A 98 0.48 11.90 -16.64
CA ARG A 98 -0.87 11.59 -16.15
C ARG A 98 -0.85 10.34 -15.28
N ALA A 99 -0.22 9.26 -15.75
CA ALA A 99 -0.12 8.01 -14.99
C ALA A 99 0.56 8.22 -13.63
N ILE A 100 1.66 9.00 -13.57
CA ILE A 100 2.33 9.34 -12.31
C ILE A 100 1.40 10.15 -11.39
N THR A 101 0.66 11.11 -11.94
CA THR A 101 -0.29 11.93 -11.16
C THR A 101 -1.41 11.09 -10.56
N ASP A 102 -1.95 10.13 -11.32
CA ASP A 102 -2.99 9.22 -10.87
C ASP A 102 -2.49 8.30 -9.74
N ILE A 103 -1.24 7.82 -9.85
CA ILE A 103 -0.57 7.06 -8.78
C ILE A 103 -0.46 7.90 -7.51
N ILE A 104 0.04 9.14 -7.61
CA ILE A 104 0.18 10.05 -6.46
C ILE A 104 -1.18 10.32 -5.80
N TYR A 105 -2.20 10.56 -6.60
CA TYR A 105 -3.56 10.81 -6.11
C TYR A 105 -4.13 9.59 -5.36
N THR A 106 -3.92 8.39 -5.90
CA THR A 106 -4.34 7.13 -5.26
C THR A 106 -3.71 6.97 -3.88
N TYR A 107 -2.39 7.17 -3.77
CA TYR A 107 -1.70 7.08 -2.48
C TYR A 107 -2.13 8.18 -1.51
N LYS A 108 -2.34 9.41 -2.00
CA LYS A 108 -2.84 10.52 -1.20
C LYS A 108 -4.20 10.22 -0.59
N ASN A 109 -5.12 9.61 -1.35
CA ASN A 109 -6.43 9.20 -0.84
C ASN A 109 -6.33 8.11 0.24
N ASN A 110 -5.26 7.30 0.21
CA ASN A 110 -4.95 6.32 1.25
C ASN A 110 -4.15 6.92 2.43
N GLY A 111 -4.02 8.25 2.51
CA GLY A 111 -3.30 8.93 3.58
C GLY A 111 -1.77 8.92 3.43
N ILE A 112 -1.23 8.42 2.32
CA ILE A 112 0.20 8.34 2.05
C ILE A 112 0.61 9.53 1.17
N LYS A 113 1.45 10.41 1.71
CA LYS A 113 2.03 11.51 0.95
C LYS A 113 3.21 10.99 0.13
N THR A 114 3.18 11.25 -1.16
CA THR A 114 4.28 10.96 -2.08
C THR A 114 4.36 12.06 -3.15
N SER A 115 5.47 12.08 -3.86
CA SER A 115 5.78 13.06 -4.90
C SER A 115 6.25 12.37 -6.17
N GLU A 116 6.17 13.08 -7.28
CA GLU A 116 6.71 12.61 -8.57
C GLU A 116 8.19 12.24 -8.47
N ASN A 117 8.96 13.01 -7.69
CA ASN A 117 10.37 12.72 -7.47
C ASN A 117 10.58 11.39 -6.73
N GLU A 118 9.76 11.09 -5.72
CA GLU A 118 9.83 9.79 -5.04
C GLU A 118 9.44 8.64 -5.96
N VAL A 119 8.37 8.80 -6.76
CA VAL A 119 7.97 7.80 -7.76
C VAL A 119 9.09 7.55 -8.77
N ALA A 120 9.70 8.61 -9.31
CA ALA A 120 10.81 8.51 -10.24
C ALA A 120 12.03 7.80 -9.61
N ARG A 121 12.37 8.12 -8.34
CA ARG A 121 13.45 7.44 -7.63
C ARG A 121 13.16 5.96 -7.38
N ILE A 122 11.91 5.60 -7.06
CA ILE A 122 11.50 4.19 -6.93
C ILE A 122 11.70 3.47 -8.26
N SER A 123 11.21 4.03 -9.36
CA SER A 123 11.34 3.44 -10.71
C SER A 123 12.80 3.24 -11.12
N VAL A 124 13.64 4.26 -10.93
CA VAL A 124 15.07 4.19 -11.29
C VAL A 124 15.80 3.14 -10.45
N ASN A 125 15.60 3.13 -9.13
CA ASN A 125 16.26 2.14 -8.26
C ASN A 125 15.78 0.71 -8.56
N PHE A 126 14.49 0.53 -8.85
CA PHE A 126 13.96 -0.77 -9.26
C PHE A 126 14.69 -1.30 -10.50
N ILE A 127 14.82 -0.47 -11.54
CA ILE A 127 15.50 -0.84 -12.79
C ILE A 127 16.98 -1.18 -12.53
N ILE A 128 17.65 -0.42 -11.67
CA ILE A 128 19.06 -0.66 -11.31
C ILE A 128 19.23 -2.01 -10.59
N GLU A 129 18.39 -2.30 -9.59
CA GLU A 129 18.52 -3.55 -8.84
C GLU A 129 18.10 -4.76 -9.68
N ASP A 130 17.04 -4.64 -10.50
CA ASP A 130 16.68 -5.70 -11.47
C ASP A 130 17.84 -5.99 -12.43
N TYR A 131 18.52 -4.95 -12.93
CA TYR A 131 19.70 -5.14 -13.78
C TYR A 131 20.86 -5.80 -13.05
N ARG A 132 21.15 -5.42 -11.80
CA ARG A 132 22.24 -6.02 -11.02
C ARG A 132 22.01 -7.49 -10.73
N GLU A 133 20.78 -7.88 -10.46
CA GLU A 133 20.44 -9.27 -10.12
C GLU A 133 20.28 -10.15 -11.36
N ASN A 134 19.68 -9.64 -12.44
CA ASN A 134 19.33 -10.43 -13.62
C ASN A 134 20.24 -10.21 -14.85
N GLY A 135 21.06 -9.16 -14.88
CA GLY A 135 21.92 -8.83 -16.02
C GLY A 135 21.14 -8.73 -17.32
N GLU A 136 21.49 -9.55 -18.32
CA GLU A 136 20.82 -9.58 -19.62
C GLU A 136 19.34 -10.02 -19.56
N ASN A 137 18.93 -10.67 -18.47
CA ASN A 137 17.54 -11.06 -18.26
C ASN A 137 16.67 -9.96 -17.64
N SER A 138 17.27 -8.83 -17.27
CA SER A 138 16.56 -7.67 -16.72
C SER A 138 15.62 -7.01 -17.73
N ILE A 139 14.63 -6.28 -17.22
CA ILE A 139 13.73 -5.49 -18.06
C ILE A 139 14.48 -4.41 -18.83
N LEU A 140 15.50 -3.81 -18.21
CA LEU A 140 16.34 -2.79 -18.85
C LEU A 140 17.03 -3.35 -20.10
N HIS A 141 17.74 -4.46 -19.97
CA HIS A 141 18.47 -5.05 -21.08
C HIS A 141 17.53 -5.45 -22.21
N LYS A 142 16.40 -6.10 -21.87
CA LYS A 142 15.40 -6.54 -22.85
C LYS A 142 14.78 -5.39 -23.62
N VAL A 143 14.40 -4.30 -22.94
CA VAL A 143 13.82 -3.11 -23.58
C VAL A 143 14.86 -2.42 -24.46
N LEU A 144 16.08 -2.22 -23.97
CA LEU A 144 17.14 -1.59 -24.76
C LEU A 144 17.51 -2.43 -25.98
N LYS A 145 17.59 -3.75 -25.85
CA LYS A 145 17.83 -4.64 -26.99
C LYS A 145 16.72 -4.53 -28.04
N ALA A 146 15.45 -4.59 -27.64
CA ALA A 146 14.32 -4.47 -28.54
C ALA A 146 14.18 -3.10 -29.23
N LEU A 147 14.77 -2.04 -28.66
CA LEU A 147 14.79 -0.70 -29.27
C LEU A 147 15.94 -0.48 -30.27
N ASN A 148 16.97 -1.32 -30.23
CA ASN A 148 18.19 -1.18 -31.06
C ASN A 148 18.41 -2.35 -32.03
N GLU A 149 17.52 -3.33 -32.05
CA GLU A 149 17.40 -4.38 -33.09
C GLU A 149 16.54 -3.87 -34.26
#